data_AF-A0AAD5Q4F3-F1
#
_entry.id   AF-A0AAD5Q4F3-F1
#
_cell.length_a   1.000
_cell.length_b   1.000
_cell.length_c   1.000
_cell.angle_alpha   90.00
_cell.angle_beta   90.00
_cell.angle_gamma   90.00
#
_symmetry.space_group_name_H-M   'P 1'
#
loop_
_entity.id
_entity.type
_entity.pdbx_description
1 polymer ?
#
loop_
_entity_poly.entity_id
_entity_poly.type
_entity_poly.pdbx_seq_one_letter_code
_entity_poly.pdbx_strand_id
1 'polypeptide(L)'
;MNPNGFVPVLKDGDFTLFEGNAILAYLANKFQWEDLYPTDLQARAKVDEYLHWHHTTVRMFTTQIVRPFLRKVVFKAATPHDDEHIAQYKQTIEQHTALLEKFFVHDFVARTSHPTIADYTAYCEFDQLLTMGLLDLAKCTLS
;
A
#
# COMPACT_ATOMS: atom_id res chain seq x y z
N MET A 1 2.89 -11.40 -18.95
CA MET A 1 3.08 -9.93 -19.04
C MET A 1 1.76 -9.24 -18.69
N ASN A 2 1.75 -8.13 -17.94
CA ASN A 2 0.51 -7.44 -17.55
C ASN A 2 -0.05 -6.62 -18.73
N PRO A 3 -1.27 -6.92 -19.23
CA PRO A 3 -1.86 -6.19 -20.35
C PRO A 3 -2.15 -4.72 -20.06
N ASN A 4 -2.23 -4.34 -18.77
CA ASN A 4 -2.47 -2.97 -18.34
C ASN A 4 -1.18 -2.11 -18.32
N GLY A 5 -0.01 -2.70 -18.56
CA GLY A 5 1.27 -1.99 -18.57
C GLY A 5 1.76 -1.52 -17.20
N PHE A 6 1.16 -2.03 -16.11
CA PHE A 6 1.57 -1.69 -14.73
C PHE A 6 2.47 -2.78 -14.13
N VAL A 7 3.39 -2.34 -13.29
CA VAL A 7 4.14 -3.19 -12.35
C VAL A 7 3.42 -3.23 -10.99
N PRO A 8 3.60 -4.28 -10.15
CA PRO A 8 4.45 -5.47 -10.36
C PRO A 8 3.79 -6.59 -11.19
N VAL A 9 4.61 -7.48 -11.73
CA VAL A 9 4.21 -8.72 -12.42
C VAL A 9 5.11 -9.86 -11.93
N LEU A 10 4.50 -10.96 -11.47
CA LEU A 10 5.19 -12.20 -11.13
C LEU A 10 5.14 -13.15 -12.34
N LYS A 11 6.27 -13.81 -12.62
CA LYS A 11 6.36 -14.95 -13.51
C LYS A 11 6.90 -16.15 -12.75
N ASP A 12 6.15 -17.25 -12.74
CA ASP A 12 6.53 -18.51 -12.12
C ASP A 12 6.40 -19.64 -13.15
N GLY A 13 7.52 -19.98 -13.79
CA GLY A 13 7.51 -20.83 -14.99
C GLY A 13 6.65 -20.21 -16.10
N ASP A 14 5.63 -20.94 -16.54
CA ASP A 14 4.65 -20.48 -17.54
C ASP A 14 3.49 -19.69 -16.93
N PHE A 15 3.32 -19.71 -15.60
CA PHE A 15 2.30 -18.94 -14.90
C PHE A 15 2.70 -17.47 -14.80
N THR A 16 1.74 -16.57 -15.04
CA THR A 16 1.91 -15.11 -14.88
C THR A 16 0.80 -14.58 -14.00
N LEU A 17 1.16 -13.75 -13.02
CA LEU A 17 0.23 -13.05 -12.15
C LEU A 17 0.60 -11.56 -12.05
N PHE A 18 -0.39 -10.69 -11.94
CA PHE A 18 -0.23 -9.26 -11.72
C PHE A 18 -1.13 -8.83 -10.56
N GLU A 19 -1.02 -7.56 -10.16
CA GLU A 19 -1.49 -6.99 -8.88
C GLU A 19 -0.65 -7.43 -7.68
N GLY A 20 -0.13 -6.43 -6.94
CA GLY A 20 0.74 -6.68 -5.78
C GLY A 20 0.12 -7.57 -4.72
N ASN A 21 -1.12 -7.28 -4.32
CA ASN A 21 -1.81 -8.04 -3.27
C ASN A 21 -2.10 -9.49 -3.71
N ALA A 22 -2.44 -9.70 -4.99
CA ALA A 22 -2.63 -11.05 -5.54
C ALA A 22 -1.29 -11.82 -5.58
N ILE A 23 -0.20 -11.16 -5.97
CA ILE A 23 1.15 -11.74 -5.94
C ILE A 23 1.55 -12.14 -4.51
N LEU A 24 1.33 -11.27 -3.52
CA LEU A 24 1.64 -11.57 -2.12
C LEU A 24 0.85 -12.79 -1.60
N ALA A 25 -0.47 -12.82 -1.84
CA ALA A 25 -1.30 -13.95 -1.46
C ALA A 25 -0.88 -15.26 -2.16
N TYR A 26 -0.52 -15.18 -3.45
CA TYR A 26 0.00 -16.32 -4.20
C TYR A 26 1.31 -16.86 -3.62
N LEU A 27 2.28 -16.00 -3.34
CA LEU A 27 3.56 -16.41 -2.76
C LEU A 27 3.36 -17.01 -1.36
N ALA A 28 2.54 -16.38 -0.52
CA ALA A 28 2.24 -16.89 0.81
C ALA A 28 1.59 -18.28 0.77
N ASN A 29 0.62 -18.51 -0.12
CA ASN A 29 0.02 -19.83 -0.30
C ASN A 29 1.03 -20.85 -0.87
N LYS A 30 1.83 -20.46 -1.89
CA LYS A 30 2.79 -21.35 -2.55
C LYS A 30 3.87 -21.87 -1.59
N PHE A 31 4.35 -20.99 -0.71
CA PHE A 31 5.43 -21.30 0.23
C PHE A 31 4.93 -21.61 1.65
N GLN A 32 3.61 -21.69 1.86
CA GLN A 32 2.99 -21.99 3.15
C GLN A 32 3.41 -21.02 4.26
N TRP A 33 3.47 -19.73 3.95
CA TRP A 33 3.70 -18.65 4.92
C TRP A 33 2.41 -18.33 5.68
N GLU A 34 1.97 -19.29 6.50
CA GLU A 34 0.70 -19.21 7.24
C GLU A 34 0.75 -18.16 8.36
N ASP A 35 1.94 -17.74 8.78
CA ASP A 35 2.15 -16.57 9.63
C ASP A 35 1.81 -15.26 8.89
N LEU A 36 2.17 -15.16 7.60
CA LEU A 36 1.90 -13.97 6.80
C LEU A 36 0.49 -13.95 6.20
N TYR A 37 -0.07 -15.12 5.93
CA TYR A 37 -1.40 -15.30 5.37
C TYR A 37 -2.09 -16.52 6.02
N PRO A 38 -2.74 -16.33 7.18
CA PRO A 38 -3.32 -17.40 8.00
C PRO A 38 -4.32 -18.28 7.27
N THR A 39 -4.41 -19.57 7.60
CA THR A 39 -5.39 -20.50 7.01
C THR A 39 -6.73 -20.50 7.75
N ASP A 40 -6.76 -20.04 9.00
CA ASP A 40 -8.00 -19.79 9.73
C ASP A 40 -8.90 -18.82 8.96
N LEU A 41 -10.17 -19.19 8.81
CA LEU A 41 -11.12 -18.49 7.96
C LEU A 41 -11.31 -17.02 8.38
N GLN A 42 -11.41 -16.76 9.69
CA GLN A 42 -11.71 -15.42 10.19
C GLN A 42 -10.47 -14.52 10.16
N ALA A 43 -9.31 -15.07 10.52
CA ALA A 43 -8.04 -14.36 10.42
C ALA A 43 -7.73 -13.99 8.96
N ARG A 44 -7.89 -14.93 8.03
CA ARG A 44 -7.71 -14.69 6.59
C ARG A 44 -8.67 -13.61 6.08
N ALA A 45 -9.95 -13.69 6.46
CA ALA A 45 -10.94 -12.70 6.06
C ALA A 45 -10.57 -11.27 6.50
N LYS A 46 -9.89 -11.10 7.65
CA LYS A 46 -9.36 -9.80 8.09
C LYS A 46 -8.17 -9.30 7.29
N VAL A 47 -7.28 -10.20 6.88
CA VAL A 47 -6.22 -9.86 5.92
C VAL A 47 -6.84 -9.41 4.59
N ASP A 48 -7.75 -10.21 4.03
CA ASP A 48 -8.39 -9.92 2.75
C ASP A 48 -9.21 -8.62 2.79
N GLU A 49 -9.94 -8.36 3.88
CA GLU A 49 -10.67 -7.10 4.12
C GLU A 49 -9.74 -5.89 3.92
N TYR A 50 -8.56 -5.90 4.55
CA TYR A 50 -7.60 -4.81 4.39
C TYR A 50 -7.02 -4.74 2.99
N LEU A 51 -6.58 -5.87 2.41
CA LEU A 51 -5.98 -5.89 1.07
C LEU A 51 -6.93 -5.35 0.00
N HIS A 52 -8.23 -5.64 0.12
CA HIS A 52 -9.24 -5.12 -0.80
C HIS A 52 -9.57 -3.66 -0.53
N TRP A 53 -9.69 -3.27 0.74
CA TRP A 53 -9.93 -1.89 1.13
C TRP A 53 -8.79 -0.97 0.65
N HIS A 54 -7.54 -1.38 0.89
CA HIS A 54 -6.30 -0.69 0.54
C HIS A 54 -6.26 -0.21 -0.92
N HIS A 55 -6.68 -1.07 -1.86
CA HIS A 55 -6.66 -0.79 -3.30
C HIS A 55 -7.52 0.42 -3.71
N THR A 56 -8.51 0.78 -2.89
CA THR A 56 -9.46 1.85 -3.18
C THR A 56 -9.31 3.07 -2.26
N THR A 57 -8.37 3.03 -1.31
CA THR A 57 -8.18 4.08 -0.32
C THR A 57 -6.74 4.56 -0.27
N VAL A 58 -5.86 3.87 0.43
CA VAL A 58 -4.54 4.41 0.82
C VAL A 58 -3.52 4.32 -0.30
N ARG A 59 -3.75 3.44 -1.29
CA ARG A 59 -3.04 3.44 -2.58
C ARG A 59 -3.12 4.80 -3.30
N MET A 60 -4.07 5.66 -2.90
CA MET A 60 -4.16 7.02 -3.42
C MET A 60 -2.94 7.88 -3.07
N PHE A 61 -2.14 7.55 -2.04
CA PHE A 61 -0.82 8.18 -1.83
C PHE A 61 0.08 8.01 -3.05
N THR A 62 0.14 6.80 -3.58
CA THR A 62 0.93 6.52 -4.78
C THR A 62 0.44 7.38 -5.96
N THR A 63 -0.87 7.45 -6.20
CA THR A 63 -1.41 8.12 -7.41
C THR A 63 -1.51 9.64 -7.29
N GLN A 64 -1.80 10.17 -6.09
CA GLN A 64 -2.03 11.59 -5.84
C GLN A 64 -0.78 12.31 -5.30
N ILE A 65 0.22 11.60 -4.78
CA ILE A 65 1.40 12.24 -4.21
C ILE A 65 2.65 11.76 -4.94
N VAL A 66 2.99 10.48 -4.79
CA VAL A 66 4.27 9.92 -5.24
C VAL A 66 4.43 10.09 -6.75
N ARG A 67 3.42 9.70 -7.54
CA ARG A 67 3.48 9.79 -8.99
C ARG A 67 3.58 11.24 -9.51
N PRO A 68 2.77 12.20 -9.04
CA PRO A 68 2.97 13.62 -9.37
C PRO A 68 4.37 14.14 -9.07
N PHE A 69 4.89 13.89 -7.86
CA PHE A 69 6.23 14.32 -7.47
C PHE A 69 7.33 13.66 -8.34
N LEU A 70 7.23 12.36 -8.62
CA LEU A 70 8.17 11.67 -9.53
C LEU A 70 8.11 12.27 -10.94
N ARG A 71 6.91 12.54 -11.47
CA ARG A 71 6.76 13.20 -12.77
C ARG A 71 7.39 14.58 -12.79
N LYS A 72 7.26 15.37 -11.72
CA LYS A 72 7.84 16.72 -11.64
C LYS A 72 9.35 16.71 -11.46
N VAL A 73 9.85 15.96 -10.47
CA VAL A 73 11.24 16.07 -9.99
C VAL A 73 12.18 15.15 -10.77
N VAL A 74 11.76 13.92 -11.06
CA VAL A 74 12.60 12.90 -11.70
C VAL A 74 12.43 12.93 -13.22
N PHE A 75 11.19 12.79 -13.70
CA PHE A 75 10.92 12.67 -15.13
C PHE A 75 10.78 14.01 -15.86
N LYS A 76 10.67 15.13 -15.12
CA LYS A 76 10.50 16.49 -15.65
C LYS A 76 9.36 16.58 -16.69
N ALA A 77 8.26 15.87 -16.42
CA ALA A 77 7.10 15.70 -17.29
C ALA A 77 5.78 15.90 -16.55
N ALA A 78 5.76 16.84 -15.59
CA ALA A 78 4.55 17.18 -14.84
C ALA A 78 3.50 17.85 -15.74
N THR A 79 2.24 17.55 -15.46
CA THR A 79 1.07 18.19 -16.04
C THR A 79 0.46 19.19 -15.04
N PRO A 80 -0.43 20.10 -15.47
CA PRO A 80 -1.14 20.98 -14.53
C PRO A 80 -1.88 20.21 -13.43
N HIS A 81 -2.41 19.03 -13.75
CA HIS A 81 -3.04 18.15 -12.77
C HIS A 81 -2.06 17.62 -11.72
N ASP A 82 -0.80 17.36 -12.09
CA ASP A 82 0.23 16.98 -11.12
C ASP A 82 0.55 18.13 -10.16
N ASP A 83 0.58 19.36 -10.66
CA ASP A 83 0.85 20.54 -9.84
C ASP A 83 -0.27 20.83 -8.82
N GLU A 84 -1.53 20.62 -9.19
CA GLU A 84 -2.68 20.70 -8.27
C GLU A 84 -2.54 19.69 -7.11
N HIS A 85 -2.24 18.43 -7.44
CA HIS A 85 -1.99 17.38 -6.45
C HIS A 85 -0.81 17.70 -5.53
N ILE A 86 0.30 18.17 -6.10
CA ILE A 86 1.48 18.58 -5.34
C ILE A 86 1.18 19.76 -4.43
N ALA A 87 0.30 20.69 -4.82
CA ALA A 87 -0.09 21.80 -3.95
C ALA A 87 -0.90 21.34 -2.72
N GLN A 88 -1.64 20.23 -2.85
CA GLN A 88 -2.54 19.71 -1.82
C GLN A 88 -1.98 18.52 -1.03
N TYR A 89 -0.74 18.08 -1.32
CA TYR A 89 -0.21 16.81 -0.81
C TYR A 89 -0.30 16.63 0.70
N LYS A 90 -0.13 17.69 1.50
CA LYS A 90 -0.25 17.63 2.97
C LYS A 90 -1.67 17.28 3.42
N GLN A 91 -2.66 17.89 2.79
CA GLN A 91 -4.07 17.60 3.07
C GLN A 91 -4.40 16.15 2.67
N THR A 92 -3.88 15.69 1.53
CA THR A 92 -4.03 14.30 1.09
C THR A 92 -3.38 13.32 2.08
N ILE A 93 -2.19 13.64 2.61
CA ILE A 93 -1.52 12.86 3.69
C ILE A 93 -2.44 12.76 4.91
N GLU A 94 -2.93 13.90 5.40
CA GLU A 94 -3.79 13.95 6.59
C GLU A 94 -5.08 13.13 6.40
N GLN A 95 -5.78 13.32 5.27
CA GLN A 95 -7.02 12.62 4.97
C GLN A 95 -6.87 11.10 4.94
N HIS A 96 -5.86 10.59 4.24
CA HIS A 96 -5.67 9.14 4.12
C HIS A 96 -5.04 8.53 5.38
N THR A 97 -4.22 9.27 6.12
CA THR A 97 -3.70 8.81 7.42
C THR A 97 -4.85 8.64 8.41
N ALA A 98 -5.80 9.56 8.46
CA ALA A 98 -7.00 9.43 9.30
C ALA A 98 -7.89 8.22 8.92
N LEU A 99 -7.85 7.78 7.66
CA LEU A 99 -8.51 6.53 7.24
C LEU A 99 -7.76 5.30 7.74
N LEU A 100 -6.43 5.34 7.73
CA LEU A 100 -5.56 4.26 8.21
C LEU A 100 -5.64 4.05 9.72
N GLU A 101 -5.79 5.13 10.49
CA GLU A 101 -5.96 5.05 11.95
C GLU A 101 -7.13 4.13 12.36
N LYS A 102 -8.15 3.98 11.51
CA LYS A 102 -9.27 3.06 11.74
C LYS A 102 -8.88 1.59 11.74
N PHE A 103 -7.79 1.23 11.05
CA PHE A 103 -7.24 -0.13 11.01
C PHE A 103 -6.12 -0.34 12.03
N PHE A 104 -5.45 0.73 12.48
CA PHE A 104 -4.38 0.69 13.48
C PHE A 104 -4.86 0.82 14.93
N VAL A 105 -6.10 0.44 15.21
CA VAL A 105 -6.64 0.37 16.59
C VAL A 105 -6.19 -0.89 17.35
N HIS A 106 -5.44 -1.76 16.68
CA HIS A 106 -4.80 -2.96 17.23
C HIS A 106 -3.34 -2.99 16.79
N ASP A 107 -2.52 -3.82 17.44
CA ASP A 107 -1.08 -3.95 17.15
C ASP A 107 -0.80 -4.29 15.67
N PHE A 108 -1.70 -5.05 15.03
CA PHE A 108 -1.63 -5.43 13.62
C PHE A 108 -2.97 -5.21 12.92
N VAL A 109 -2.90 -4.84 11.64
CA VAL A 109 -4.03 -4.48 10.78
C VAL A 109 -5.09 -5.59 10.73
N ALA A 110 -4.65 -6.84 10.62
CA ALA A 110 -5.53 -8.00 10.55
C ALA A 110 -5.96 -8.53 11.93
N ARG A 111 -5.60 -7.84 13.04
CA ARG A 111 -5.89 -8.22 14.43
C ARG A 111 -5.30 -9.57 14.86
N THR A 112 -4.25 -9.99 14.17
CA THR A 112 -3.40 -11.13 14.52
C THR A 112 -2.44 -10.75 15.65
N SER A 113 -1.67 -11.72 16.17
CA SER A 113 -0.62 -11.49 17.18
C SER A 113 0.77 -11.20 16.57
N HIS A 114 0.86 -11.18 15.25
CA HIS A 114 2.07 -10.94 14.45
C HIS A 114 1.68 -10.23 13.14
N PRO A 115 2.62 -9.55 12.45
CA PRO A 115 2.30 -8.89 11.19
C PRO A 115 1.94 -9.91 10.10
N THR A 116 1.14 -9.45 9.15
CA THR A 116 0.68 -10.21 7.98
C THR A 116 0.97 -9.44 6.70
N ILE A 117 0.64 -10.01 5.54
CA ILE A 117 0.73 -9.28 4.27
C ILE A 117 -0.09 -7.98 4.27
N ALA A 118 -1.16 -7.86 5.08
CA ALA A 118 -1.88 -6.61 5.25
C ALA A 118 -0.99 -5.50 5.84
N ASP A 119 -0.25 -5.80 6.91
CA ASP A 119 0.66 -4.86 7.55
C ASP A 119 1.80 -4.42 6.62
N TYR A 120 2.37 -5.35 5.85
CA TYR A 120 3.39 -5.01 4.86
C TYR A 120 2.84 -4.08 3.76
N THR A 121 1.63 -4.33 3.26
CA THR A 121 1.00 -3.44 2.28
C THR A 121 0.68 -2.07 2.86
N ALA A 122 0.29 -2.00 4.13
CA ALA A 122 0.07 -0.75 4.85
C ALA A 122 1.37 0.06 4.97
N TYR A 123 2.45 -0.61 5.40
CA TYR A 123 3.77 -0.01 5.56
C TYR A 123 4.31 0.55 4.24
N CYS A 124 4.16 -0.19 3.13
CA CYS A 124 4.64 0.25 1.81
C CYS A 124 4.10 1.61 1.37
N GLU A 125 2.91 2.01 1.81
CA GLU A 125 2.35 3.32 1.46
C GLU A 125 3.02 4.46 2.26
N PHE A 126 3.37 4.21 3.53
CA PHE A 126 4.11 5.18 4.35
C PHE A 126 5.58 5.26 3.95
N ASP A 127 6.21 4.13 3.65
CA ASP A 127 7.62 4.05 3.29
C ASP A 127 7.94 4.91 2.05
N GLN A 128 7.03 4.95 1.07
CA GLN A 128 7.17 5.84 -0.08
C GLN A 128 7.22 7.31 0.32
N LEU A 129 6.34 7.75 1.24
CA LEU A 129 6.30 9.14 1.70
C LEU A 129 7.52 9.49 2.55
N LEU A 130 7.98 8.57 3.40
CA LEU A 130 9.18 8.72 4.22
C LEU A 130 10.43 8.81 3.35
N THR A 131 10.57 7.90 2.39
CA THR A 131 11.70 7.87 1.44
C THR A 131 11.78 9.15 0.62
N MET A 132 10.64 9.75 0.30
CA MET A 132 10.58 11.03 -0.41
C MET A 132 10.75 12.26 0.51
N GLY A 133 10.88 12.07 1.82
CA GLY A 133 10.94 13.17 2.80
C GLY A 133 9.64 13.97 2.92
N LEU A 134 8.51 13.40 2.49
CA LEU A 134 7.20 14.04 2.49
C LEU A 134 6.41 13.78 3.79
N LEU A 135 6.81 12.77 4.56
CA LEU A 135 6.25 12.43 5.86
C LEU A 135 7.35 12.35 6.91
N ASP A 136 7.06 12.84 8.12
CA ASP A 136 7.94 12.75 9.28
C ASP A 136 7.16 12.15 10.45
N LEU A 137 7.36 10.86 10.69
CA LEU A 137 6.67 10.13 11.75
C LEU A 137 6.99 10.67 13.15
N ALA A 138 8.14 11.31 13.36
CA ALA A 138 8.48 11.90 14.65
C ALA A 138 7.61 13.13 14.99
N LYS A 139 6.96 13.73 13.99
CA LYS A 139 6.01 14.83 14.16
C LYS A 139 4.56 14.39 14.14
N CYS A 140 4.29 13.14 13.75
CA CYS A 140 2.98 12.52 13.86
C CYS A 140 2.79 12.02 15.30
N THR A 141 2.31 12.88 16.19
CA THR A 141 1.82 12.44 17.49
C THR A 141 0.55 11.61 17.25
N LEU A 142 0.67 10.28 17.34
CA LEU A 142 -0.48 9.39 17.52
C LEU A 142 -1.12 9.76 18.86
N SER A 143 -2.24 10.49 18.81
CA SER A 143 -3.04 10.87 19.98
C SER A 143 -3.96 9.74 20.41
#